data_AF-W1Y7H3-F1
#
_entry.id   AF-W1Y7H3-F1
#
_cell.length_a   1.000
_cell.length_b   1.000
_cell.length_c   1.000
_cell.angle_alpha   90.00
_cell.angle_beta   90.00
_cell.angle_gamma   90.00
#
_symmetry.space_group_name_H-M   'P 1'
#
loop_
_entity.id
_entity.type
_entity.pdbx_description
1 polymer ?
#
loop_
_entity_poly.entity_id
_entity_poly.type
_entity_poly.pdbx_seq_one_letter_code
_entity_poly.pdbx_strand_id
1 'polypeptide(L)'
;GESKTILSAHLSLIQDDEFAGNIRRLMTEQHQGLGAAIISNMEQVCAKLSASASDYLRERVSDIRDISEQLLHITWPELKPRNNLVLEKPTILVAEDLTPSQFLSLDLKNLAGMILEKTGRTS
;
A
#
# COMPACT_ATOMS: atom_id res chain seq x y z
N GLY A 1 -7.75 -20.15 -4.75
CA GLY A 1 -6.56 -19.46 -5.28
C GLY A 1 -5.91 -18.77 -4.13
N GLU A 2 -4.70 -19.17 -3.79
CA GLU A 2 -3.98 -18.81 -2.55
C GLU A 2 -3.83 -17.29 -2.36
N SER A 3 -3.89 -16.50 -3.45
CA SER A 3 -3.99 -15.04 -3.42
C SER A 3 -5.24 -14.50 -2.68
N LYS A 4 -6.38 -15.21 -2.73
CA LYS A 4 -7.60 -14.81 -1.98
C LYS A 4 -7.42 -14.99 -0.47
N THR A 5 -6.63 -15.97 -0.04
CA THR A 5 -6.42 -16.30 1.37
C THR A 5 -5.47 -15.30 2.03
N ILE A 6 -4.41 -14.90 1.32
CA ILE A 6 -3.48 -13.84 1.75
C ILE A 6 -4.21 -12.49 1.81
N LEU A 7 -5.04 -12.18 0.80
CA LEU A 7 -5.85 -10.95 0.80
C LEU A 7 -6.88 -10.94 1.94
N SER A 8 -7.48 -12.08 2.30
CA SER A 8 -8.40 -12.17 3.43
C SER A 8 -7.71 -12.03 4.80
N ALA A 9 -6.46 -12.48 4.92
CA ALA A 9 -5.67 -12.27 6.14
C ALA A 9 -5.22 -10.80 6.27
N HIS A 10 -4.91 -10.12 5.15
CA HIS A 10 -4.69 -8.67 5.12
C HIS A 10 -5.90 -7.87 5.53
N LEU A 11 -7.07 -8.23 5.01
CA LEU A 11 -8.34 -7.66 5.45
C LEU A 11 -8.63 -7.90 6.93
N SER A 12 -8.12 -8.98 7.53
CA SER A 12 -8.35 -9.28 8.96
C SER A 12 -7.39 -8.55 9.92
N LEU A 13 -6.19 -8.18 9.48
CA LEU A 13 -5.28 -7.30 10.23
C LEU A 13 -5.67 -5.82 10.10
N ILE A 14 -6.33 -5.47 8.99
CA ILE A 14 -6.90 -4.16 8.69
C ILE A 14 -8.43 -4.22 8.90
N GLN A 15 -8.93 -5.13 9.73
CA GLN A 15 -10.35 -5.18 10.07
C GLN A 15 -10.69 -4.01 11.00
N ASP A 16 -10.92 -2.88 10.32
CA ASP A 16 -11.62 -1.62 10.58
C ASP A 16 -11.48 -0.94 11.94
N ASP A 17 -11.58 -1.63 13.07
CA ASP A 17 -11.73 -0.95 14.36
C ASP A 17 -10.38 -0.52 14.97
N GLU A 18 -9.32 -1.32 14.82
CA GLU A 18 -8.03 -0.99 15.44
C GLU A 18 -7.26 0.06 14.63
N PHE A 19 -7.20 -0.07 13.30
CA PHE A 19 -6.48 0.88 12.45
C PHE A 19 -7.15 2.25 12.45
N ALA A 20 -8.47 2.29 12.20
CA ALA A 20 -9.22 3.54 12.27
C ALA A 20 -9.33 4.06 13.70
N GLY A 21 -9.46 3.17 14.70
CA GLY A 21 -9.46 3.52 16.12
C GLY A 21 -8.18 4.20 16.57
N ASN A 22 -7.01 3.69 16.14
CA ASN A 22 -5.73 4.34 16.43
C ASN A 22 -5.60 5.70 15.75
N ILE A 23 -6.03 5.84 14.49
CA ILE A 23 -6.05 7.15 13.81
C ILE A 23 -6.95 8.12 14.58
N ARG A 24 -8.17 7.71 14.98
CA ARG A 24 -9.06 8.54 15.79
C ARG A 24 -8.41 8.94 17.10
N ARG A 25 -7.76 8.00 17.79
CA ARG A 25 -7.06 8.25 19.05
C ARG A 25 -5.94 9.27 18.87
N LEU A 26 -5.14 9.15 17.83
CA LEU A 26 -4.09 10.12 17.49
C LEU A 26 -4.66 11.52 17.23
N MET A 27 -5.82 11.60 16.59
CA MET A 27 -6.51 12.88 16.39
C MET A 27 -7.07 13.45 17.70
N THR A 28 -7.69 12.64 18.55
CA THR A 28 -8.38 13.12 19.76
C THR A 28 -7.44 13.35 20.94
N GLU A 29 -6.48 12.45 21.16
CA GLU A 29 -5.58 12.49 22.33
C GLU A 29 -4.29 13.24 22.06
N GLN A 30 -3.77 13.19 20.82
CA GLN A 30 -2.52 13.87 20.44
C GLN A 30 -2.75 15.13 19.58
N HIS A 31 -4.02 15.50 19.35
CA HIS A 31 -4.42 16.68 18.58
C HIS A 31 -3.76 16.75 17.18
N GLN A 32 -3.49 15.60 16.58
CA GLN A 32 -2.93 15.52 15.24
C GLN A 32 -4.01 15.79 14.18
N GLY A 33 -3.63 16.49 13.10
CA GLY A 33 -4.45 16.56 11.90
C GLY A 33 -4.58 15.18 11.25
N LEU A 34 -5.67 14.92 10.51
CA LEU A 34 -5.99 13.62 9.93
C LEU A 34 -4.81 13.02 9.13
N GLY A 35 -4.12 13.82 8.32
CA GLY A 35 -2.99 13.34 7.52
C GLY A 35 -1.79 12.93 8.37
N ALA A 36 -1.48 13.72 9.40
CA ALA A 36 -0.42 13.40 10.35
C ALA A 36 -0.76 12.15 11.18
N ALA A 37 -2.04 11.97 11.54
CA ALA A 37 -2.51 10.79 12.26
C ALA A 37 -2.42 9.51 11.39
N ILE A 38 -2.77 9.60 10.10
CA ILE A 38 -2.60 8.48 9.14
C ILE A 38 -1.13 8.09 9.02
N ILE A 39 -0.23 9.06 8.81
CA ILE A 39 1.22 8.82 8.69
C ILE A 39 1.78 8.23 9.99
N SER A 40 1.42 8.79 11.15
CA SER A 40 1.90 8.32 12.45
C SER A 40 1.44 6.88 12.73
N ASN A 41 0.21 6.54 12.37
CA ASN A 41 -0.30 5.17 12.50
C ASN A 41 0.42 4.21 11.54
N MET A 42 0.62 4.61 10.28
CA MET A 42 1.39 3.86 9.29
C MET A 42 2.80 3.54 9.81
N GLU A 43 3.52 4.53 10.34
CA GLU A 43 4.87 4.36 10.89
C GLU A 43 4.90 3.35 12.05
N GLN A 44 3.94 3.44 12.97
CA GLN A 44 3.83 2.51 14.10
C GLN A 44 3.60 1.07 13.63
N VAL A 45 2.72 0.86 12.66
CA VAL A 45 2.43 -0.47 12.11
C VAL A 45 3.65 -0.99 11.33
N CYS A 46 4.27 -0.15 10.50
CA CYS A 46 5.48 -0.50 9.75
C CYS A 46 6.63 -0.90 10.67
N ALA A 47 6.84 -0.17 11.77
CA ALA A 47 7.89 -0.49 12.75
C ALA A 47 7.67 -1.86 13.40
N LYS A 48 6.43 -2.17 13.80
CA LYS A 48 6.07 -3.49 14.36
C LYS A 48 6.32 -4.62 13.36
N LEU A 49 5.90 -4.44 12.10
CA LEU A 49 6.08 -5.44 11.05
C LEU A 49 7.55 -5.63 10.68
N SER A 50 8.32 -4.53 10.58
CA SER A 50 9.75 -4.58 10.26
C SER A 50 10.58 -5.27 11.34
N ALA A 51 10.18 -5.13 12.61
CA ALA A 51 10.82 -5.79 13.75
C ALA A 51 10.44 -7.27 13.89
N SER A 52 9.53 -7.78 13.05
CA SER A 52 9.10 -9.18 13.10
C SER A 52 10.20 -10.12 12.60
N ALA A 53 10.36 -11.25 13.30
CA ALA A 53 11.23 -12.34 12.87
C ALA A 53 10.73 -13.04 11.59
N SER A 54 9.45 -12.87 11.24
CA SER A 54 8.86 -13.47 10.05
C SER A 54 9.16 -12.64 8.80
N ASP A 55 9.85 -13.24 7.83
CA ASP A 55 10.12 -12.66 6.52
C ASP A 55 8.82 -12.25 5.81
N TYR A 56 7.79 -13.10 5.87
CA TYR A 56 6.46 -12.81 5.36
C TYR A 56 5.90 -11.50 5.96
N LEU A 57 5.99 -11.30 7.28
CA LEU A 57 5.48 -10.07 7.91
C LEU A 57 6.30 -8.83 7.55
N ARG A 58 7.62 -8.97 7.34
CA ARG A 58 8.47 -7.86 6.88
C ARG A 58 8.15 -7.46 5.44
N GLU A 59 7.78 -8.41 4.59
CA GLU A 59 7.29 -8.14 3.23
C GLU A 59 5.96 -7.37 3.19
N ARG A 60 5.24 -7.26 4.32
CA ARG A 60 3.96 -6.53 4.38
C ARG A 60 4.11 -5.05 4.73
N VAL A 61 5.32 -4.59 5.00
CA VAL A 61 5.60 -3.18 5.28
C VAL A 61 5.24 -2.31 4.08
N SER A 62 5.52 -2.77 2.86
CA SER A 62 5.13 -2.10 1.61
C SER A 62 3.62 -1.97 1.49
N ASP A 63 2.87 -3.00 1.87
CA ASP A 63 1.41 -3.03 1.76
C ASP A 63 0.77 -1.98 2.69
N ILE A 64 1.24 -1.87 3.93
CA ILE A 64 0.72 -0.86 4.88
C ILE A 64 1.01 0.56 4.41
N ARG A 65 2.17 0.78 3.78
CA ARG A 65 2.51 2.07 3.17
C ARG A 65 1.58 2.38 2.01
N ASP A 66 1.36 1.42 1.12
CA ASP A 66 0.48 1.55 -0.04
C ASP A 66 -0.96 1.89 0.38
N ILE A 67 -1.49 1.20 1.39
CA ILE A 67 -2.83 1.46 1.93
C ILE A 67 -2.93 2.85 2.56
N SER A 68 -1.90 3.27 3.28
CA SER A 68 -1.87 4.59 3.93
C SER A 68 -1.79 5.71 2.89
N GLU A 69 -1.01 5.51 1.83
CA GLU A 69 -0.95 6.42 0.68
C GLU A 69 -2.31 6.53 -0.02
N GLN A 70 -2.99 5.41 -0.24
CA GLN A 70 -4.35 5.39 -0.79
C GLN A 70 -5.35 6.14 0.11
N LEU A 71 -5.28 5.94 1.42
CA LEU A 71 -6.16 6.62 2.37
C LEU A 71 -5.94 8.14 2.35
N LEU A 72 -4.69 8.59 2.26
CA LEU A 72 -4.37 10.01 2.07
C LEU A 72 -4.94 10.53 0.75
N HIS A 73 -4.81 9.77 -0.34
CA HIS A 73 -5.32 10.18 -1.65
C HIS A 73 -6.85 10.30 -1.68
N ILE A 74 -7.57 9.36 -1.05
CA ILE A 74 -9.03 9.42 -0.91
C ILE A 74 -9.45 10.63 -0.06
N THR A 75 -8.65 10.99 0.94
CA THR A 75 -8.92 12.13 1.84
C THR A 75 -8.69 13.48 1.14
N TRP A 76 -7.69 13.55 0.25
CA TRP A 76 -7.34 14.75 -0.53
C TRP A 76 -7.27 14.44 -2.03
N PRO A 77 -8.42 14.20 -2.69
CA PRO A 77 -8.46 13.82 -4.10
C PRO A 77 -7.91 14.91 -5.04
N GLU A 78 -7.95 16.17 -4.63
CA GLU A 78 -7.38 17.31 -5.35
C GLU A 78 -5.84 17.28 -5.42
N LEU A 79 -5.20 16.60 -4.47
CA LEU A 79 -3.77 16.30 -4.52
C LEU A 79 -3.59 15.11 -5.46
N LYS A 80 -3.62 15.40 -6.78
CA LYS A 80 -3.40 14.37 -7.80
C LYS A 80 -2.08 13.64 -7.53
N PRO A 81 -2.07 12.30 -7.53
CA PRO A 81 -0.85 11.54 -7.40
C PRO A 81 0.05 11.87 -8.60
N ARG A 82 1.35 12.05 -8.33
CA ARG A 82 2.35 12.35 -9.38
C ARG A 82 2.49 11.22 -10.42
N ASN A 83 1.95 10.03 -10.16
CA ASN A 83 2.25 8.81 -10.91
C ASN A 83 1.01 8.18 -11.56
N ASN A 84 0.26 8.93 -12.37
CA ASN A 84 -0.64 8.26 -13.30
C ASN A 84 0.20 7.73 -14.47
N LEU A 85 0.64 6.47 -14.40
CA LEU A 85 1.43 5.85 -15.46
C LEU A 85 0.53 5.57 -16.67
N VAL A 86 0.43 6.54 -17.57
CA VAL A 86 -0.33 6.41 -18.81
C VAL A 86 0.59 5.87 -19.90
N LEU A 87 0.30 4.66 -20.37
CA LEU A 87 0.99 4.06 -21.50
C LEU A 87 0.27 4.49 -22.79
N GLU A 88 0.87 5.37 -23.60
CA GLU A 88 0.25 5.85 -24.85
C GLU A 88 0.48 4.92 -26.05
N LYS A 89 1.52 4.08 -25.97
CA LYS A 89 1.96 3.16 -27.03
C LYS A 89 2.43 1.84 -26.41
N PRO A 90 2.52 0.74 -27.20
CA PRO A 90 3.08 -0.53 -26.73
C PRO A 90 4.44 -0.31 -26.05
N THR A 91 4.49 -0.53 -24.74
CA THR A 91 5.62 -0.18 -23.87
C THR A 91 6.01 -1.38 -23.01
N ILE A 92 7.31 -1.60 -22.85
CA ILE A 92 7.84 -2.55 -21.86
C ILE A 92 8.09 -1.77 -20.57
N LEU A 93 7.41 -2.15 -19.50
CA LEU A 93 7.59 -1.55 -18.18
C LEU A 93 8.79 -2.19 -17.48
N VAL A 94 9.74 -1.38 -17.02
CA VAL A 94 10.87 -1.83 -16.21
C VAL A 94 10.82 -1.10 -14.88
N ALA A 95 10.70 -1.85 -13.79
CA ALA A 95 10.66 -1.29 -12.44
C ALA A 95 11.37 -2.22 -11.45
N GLU A 96 11.83 -1.67 -10.33
CA GLU A 96 12.39 -2.49 -9.25
C GLU A 96 11.30 -3.34 -8.58
N ASP A 97 10.16 -2.73 -8.29
CA ASP A 97 8.96 -3.35 -7.70
C ASP A 97 7.73 -2.51 -8.07
N LEU A 98 6.54 -3.08 -7.91
CA LEU A 98 5.27 -2.37 -8.03
C LEU A 98 4.43 -2.62 -6.78
N THR A 99 3.91 -1.53 -6.19
CA THR A 99 2.93 -1.71 -5.12
C THR A 99 1.64 -2.33 -5.69
N PRO A 100 0.83 -3.01 -4.86
CA PRO A 100 -0.45 -3.57 -5.31
C PRO A 100 -1.33 -2.53 -6.00
N SER A 101 -1.41 -1.31 -5.45
CA SER A 101 -2.15 -0.20 -6.06
C SER A 101 -1.62 0.21 -7.43
N GLN A 102 -0.30 0.31 -7.58
CA GLN A 102 0.32 0.65 -8.87
C GLN A 102 0.00 -0.43 -9.91
N PHE A 103 0.18 -1.70 -9.55
CA PHE A 103 -0.12 -2.82 -10.43
C PHE A 103 -1.58 -2.82 -10.89
N LEU A 104 -2.53 -2.56 -9.97
CA LEU A 104 -3.97 -2.47 -10.28
C LEU A 104 -4.33 -1.25 -11.14
N SER A 105 -3.55 -0.17 -11.07
CA SER A 105 -3.76 1.05 -11.85
C SER A 105 -3.21 0.99 -13.29
N LEU A 106 -2.41 -0.02 -13.62
CA LEU A 106 -1.79 -0.14 -14.94
C LEU A 106 -2.82 -0.38 -16.05
N ASP A 107 -2.77 0.45 -17.09
CA ASP A 107 -3.50 0.17 -18.33
C ASP A 107 -2.78 -0.92 -19.15
N LEU A 108 -3.31 -2.14 -19.07
CA LEU A 108 -2.78 -3.31 -19.77
C LEU A 108 -2.90 -3.21 -21.29
N LYS A 109 -3.71 -2.28 -21.83
CA LYS A 109 -3.94 -2.14 -23.28
C LYS A 109 -2.65 -1.87 -24.06
N ASN A 110 -1.74 -1.11 -23.47
CA ASN A 110 -0.48 -0.69 -24.08
C ASN A 110 0.75 -1.31 -23.38
N LEU A 111 0.55 -2.27 -22.47
CA LEU A 111 1.64 -2.99 -21.82
C LEU A 111 2.12 -4.15 -22.73
N ALA A 112 3.23 -3.96 -23.42
CA ALA A 112 3.84 -4.97 -24.28
C ALA A 112 4.63 -6.03 -23.50
N GLY A 113 5.02 -5.72 -22.27
CA GLY A 113 5.73 -6.61 -21.37
C GLY A 113 6.11 -5.90 -20.08
N MET A 114 6.49 -6.66 -19.05
CA MET A 114 6.91 -6.10 -17.76
C MET A 114 8.13 -6.87 -17.24
N ILE A 115 9.12 -6.13 -16.76
CA ILE A 115 10.34 -6.63 -16.11
C ILE A 115 10.37 -6.02 -14.72
N LEU A 116 10.31 -6.88 -13.69
CA LEU A 116 10.44 -6.49 -12.29
C LEU A 116 11.69 -7.12 -11.69
N GLU A 117 12.51 -6.33 -11.00
CA GLU A 117 13.70 -6.83 -10.31
C GLU A 117 13.33 -7.66 -9.07
N LYS A 118 12.38 -7.16 -8.28
CA LYS A 118 11.74 -7.86 -7.17
C LYS A 118 10.37 -8.34 -7.63
N THR A 119 10.30 -9.59 -8.06
CA THR A 119 9.02 -10.30 -8.02
C THR A 119 8.84 -10.74 -6.57
N GLY A 120 7.76 -10.30 -5.90
CA GLY A 120 7.35 -10.93 -4.64
C GLY A 120 7.40 -12.44 -4.84
N ARG A 121 8.17 -13.15 -4.00
CA ARG A 121 8.50 -14.57 -4.19
C ARG A 121 7.26 -15.44 -3.96
N THR A 122 6.35 -15.45 -4.91
CA THR A 122 5.28 -16.45 -5.05
C THR A 122 4.92 -16.58 -6.53
N SER A 123 5.68 -17.42 -7.23
CA SER A 123 5.08 -18.32 -8.24
C SER A 123 4.54 -19.55 -7.55
#